data_AF-A0ABD0QXW2-F1
#
_entry.id   AF-A0ABD0QXW2-F1
#
_cell.length_a   1.000
_cell.length_b   1.000
_cell.length_c   1.000
_cell.angle_alpha   90.00
_cell.angle_beta   90.00
_cell.angle_gamma   90.00
#
_symmetry.space_group_name_H-M   'P 1'
#
loop_
_entity.id
_entity.type
_entity.pdbx_description
1 polymer ?
#
loop_
_entity_poly.entity_id
_entity_poly.type
_entity_poly.pdbx_seq_one_letter_code
_entity_poly.pdbx_strand_id
1 'polypeptide(L)' 'IDDNFCGQDFNQPLGGTSTIEGIPLFIDKDDGMTSVSAYDYRGNTVVFAGTRNGRMKK' A
#
# COMPACT_ATOMS: atom_id res chain seq x y z
N ILE A 1 14.59 6.41 19.97
CA ILE A 1 13.31 6.80 19.34
C ILE A 1 12.36 5.66 19.65
N ASP A 2 11.24 5.97 20.28
CA ASP A 2 10.15 5.01 20.49
C ASP A 2 9.02 5.30 19.48
N ASP A 3 7.96 4.48 19.50
CA ASP A 3 6.84 4.60 18.57
C ASP A 3 6.01 5.88 18.76
N ASN A 4 6.17 6.57 19.91
CA ASN A 4 5.48 7.81 20.24
C ASN A 4 6.36 9.05 20.00
N PHE A 5 7.50 8.89 19.34
CA PHE A 5 8.42 9.99 19.06
C PHE A 5 7.85 10.94 18.01
N CYS A 6 7.60 12.20 18.41
CA CYS A 6 7.03 13.24 17.55
C CYS A 6 8.05 14.25 16.99
N GLY A 7 9.35 13.98 17.08
CA GLY A 7 10.41 14.88 16.62
C GLY A 7 11.13 15.67 17.72
N GLN A 8 12.20 16.35 17.33
CA GLN A 8 13.04 17.26 18.15
C GLN A 8 13.45 18.46 17.28
N ASP A 9 13.97 19.53 17.87
CA ASP A 9 14.32 20.77 17.15
C ASP A 9 15.42 20.56 16.09
N PHE A 10 16.34 19.63 16.32
CA PHE A 10 17.46 19.32 15.43
C PHE A 10 17.22 18.04 14.63
N ASN A 11 17.90 17.93 13.48
CA ASN A 11 17.79 16.80 12.54
C ASN A 11 16.38 16.60 12.00
N GLN A 12 15.72 17.70 11.64
CA GLN A 12 14.45 17.69 10.90
C GLN A 12 14.51 18.71 9.75
N PRO A 13 13.95 18.38 8.57
CA PRO A 13 13.42 17.07 8.15
C PRO A 13 14.52 16.07 7.78
N LEU A 14 14.26 14.76 7.92
CA LEU A 14 15.14 13.69 7.46
C LEU A 14 14.48 12.86 6.37
N GLY A 15 15.29 12.39 5.41
CA GLY A 15 14.89 11.39 4.42
C GLY A 15 15.26 9.96 4.86
N GLY A 16 15.18 9.02 3.93
CA GLY A 16 15.67 7.66 4.08
C GLY A 16 16.58 7.27 2.92
N THR A 17 17.64 6.51 3.19
CA THR A 17 18.56 6.00 2.16
C THR A 17 18.18 4.61 1.67
N SER A 18 17.44 3.85 2.46
CA SER A 18 16.99 2.48 2.14
C SER A 18 15.50 2.48 1.85
N THR A 19 15.10 1.77 0.81
CA THR A 19 13.69 1.57 0.45
C THR A 19 13.01 0.57 1.37
N ILE A 20 11.76 0.83 1.74
CA ILE A 20 10.92 -0.15 2.44
C ILE A 20 10.31 -1.09 1.39
N GLU A 21 10.52 -2.39 1.54
CA GLU A 21 9.98 -3.40 0.62
C GLU A 21 8.56 -3.82 1.01
N GLY A 22 7.72 -4.05 0.01
CA GLY A 22 6.36 -4.59 0.18
C GLY A 22 6.29 -6.07 -0.13
N ILE A 23 5.25 -6.75 0.38
CA ILE A 23 4.96 -8.15 0.07
C ILE A 23 4.06 -8.20 -1.18
N PRO A 24 4.49 -8.81 -2.30
CA PRO A 24 3.66 -8.91 -3.49
C PRO A 24 2.54 -9.94 -3.29
N LEU A 25 1.29 -9.55 -3.61
CA LEU A 25 0.13 -10.44 -3.53
C LEU A 25 -0.44 -10.84 -4.90
N PHE A 26 -0.40 -9.93 -5.88
CA PHE A 26 -0.93 -10.16 -7.22
C PHE A 26 -0.23 -9.26 -8.26
N ILE A 27 -0.04 -9.79 -9.47
CA ILE A 27 0.56 -9.07 -10.60
C ILE A 27 -0.34 -9.23 -11.82
N ASP A 28 -0.79 -8.10 -12.38
CA ASP A 28 -1.42 -8.06 -13.70
C ASP A 28 -0.37 -7.57 -14.73
N LYS A 29 -0.10 -8.38 -15.76
CA LYS A 29 0.87 -8.06 -16.82
C LYS A 29 0.22 -7.43 -18.06
N ASP A 30 -1.10 -7.54 -18.20
CA ASP A 30 -1.82 -7.17 -19.42
C ASP A 30 -2.63 -5.88 -19.22
N ASP A 31 -3.27 -5.74 -18.05
CA ASP A 31 -4.16 -4.65 -17.72
C ASP A 31 -3.79 -4.04 -16.35
N GLY A 32 -3.02 -2.93 -16.41
CA GLY A 32 -2.50 -2.27 -15.22
C GLY A 32 -3.58 -1.91 -14.20
N MET A 33 -3.28 -2.17 -12.92
CA MET A 33 -4.14 -1.81 -11.79
C MET A 33 -4.05 -0.31 -11.50
N THR A 34 -5.19 0.32 -11.20
CA THR A 34 -5.33 1.79 -11.09
C THR A 34 -5.89 2.25 -9.74
N SER A 35 -6.60 1.39 -9.02
CA SER A 35 -7.16 1.71 -7.70
C SER A 35 -7.27 0.45 -6.84
N VAL A 36 -7.33 0.64 -5.53
CA VAL A 36 -7.45 -0.45 -4.56
C VAL A 36 -8.42 -0.08 -3.43
N SER A 37 -9.24 -1.02 -3.00
CA SER A 37 -9.95 -0.98 -1.72
C SER A 37 -10.01 -2.39 -1.12
N ALA A 38 -10.17 -2.50 0.19
CA ALA A 38 -10.27 -3.79 0.86
C ALA A 38 -11.23 -3.70 2.04
N TYR A 39 -11.90 -4.82 2.36
CA TYR A 39 -12.73 -4.91 3.55
C TYR A 39 -12.79 -6.35 4.08
N ASP A 40 -13.13 -6.49 5.36
CA ASP A 40 -13.38 -7.80 5.97
C ASP A 40 -14.77 -8.32 5.60
N TYR A 41 -14.82 -9.54 5.08
CA TYR A 41 -16.05 -10.28 4.87
C TYR A 41 -15.95 -11.65 5.53
N ARG A 42 -16.61 -11.79 6.69
CA ARG A 42 -16.69 -13.05 7.43
C ARG A 42 -15.29 -13.61 7.77
N GLY A 43 -14.37 -12.74 8.20
CA GLY A 43 -13.01 -13.12 8.54
C GLY A 43 -12.07 -13.31 7.34
N ASN A 44 -12.49 -12.93 6.13
CA ASN A 44 -11.65 -12.91 4.95
C ASN A 44 -11.44 -11.47 4.49
N THR A 45 -10.20 -11.09 4.21
CA THR A 45 -9.91 -9.81 3.56
C THR A 45 -10.18 -9.93 2.07
N VAL A 46 -11.22 -9.26 1.58
CA VAL A 46 -11.53 -9.18 0.14
C VAL A 46 -10.90 -7.90 -0.41
N VAL A 47 -10.14 -8.01 -1.50
CA VAL A 47 -9.42 -6.90 -2.13
C VAL A 47 -10.02 -6.62 -3.50
N PHE A 48 -10.39 -5.36 -3.74
CA PHE A 48 -10.92 -4.90 -5.00
C PHE A 48 -9.85 -4.09 -5.72
N ALA A 49 -9.42 -4.56 -6.88
CA ALA A 49 -8.45 -3.84 -7.72
C ALA A 49 -9.13 -3.34 -9.00
N GLY A 50 -9.20 -2.02 -9.17
CA GLY A 50 -9.64 -1.39 -10.42
C GLY A 50 -8.54 -1.51 -11.47
N THR A 51 -8.92 -1.64 -12.74
CA THR A 51 -7.98 -1.77 -13.86
C THR A 51 -8.13 -0.63 -14.87
N ARG A 52 -7.12 -0.44 -15.72
CA ARG A 52 -7.07 0.61 -16.75
C ARG A 52 -8.20 0.49 -17.78
N ASN A 53 -8.67 -0.71 -18.11
CA ASN A 53 -9.82 -0.89 -19.01
C ASN A 53 -11.20 -0.70 -18.35
N GLY A 54 -11.25 -0.24 -17.08
CA GLY A 54 -12.49 0.00 -16.37
C GLY A 54 -13.13 -1.25 -15.76
N ARG A 55 -12.36 -2.33 -15.58
CA ARG A 55 -12.80 -3.54 -14.86
C ARG A 55 -12.38 -3.52 -13.40
N MET A 56 -12.96 -4.45 -12.64
CA MET A 56 -12.68 -4.65 -11.22
C MET A 56 -12.44 -6.13 -10.96
N LYS A 57 -11.31 -6.45 -10.31
CA LYS A 57 -10.99 -7.77 -9.76
C LYS A 57 -11.40 -7.84 -8.29
N LYS A 58 -11.79 -9.02 -7.81
CA LYS A 58 -12.17 -9.30 -6.42
C LYS A 58 -11.42 -10.51 -5.90
#